data_AF-A0A7Y2X4W8-F1
#
_entry.id   AF-A0A7Y2X4W8-F1
#
_cell.length_a   1.000
_cell.length_b   1.000
_cell.length_c   1.000
_cell.angle_alpha   90.00
_cell.angle_beta   90.00
_cell.angle_gamma   90.00
#
_symmetry.space_group_name_H-M   'P 1'
#
loop_
_entity.id
_entity.type
_entity.pdbx_description
1 polymer ?
#
loop_
_entity_poly.entity_id
_entity_poly.type
_entity_poly.pdbx_seq_one_letter_code
_entity_poly.pdbx_strand_id
1 'polypeptide(L)'
;MRVIKQILMLLGVIFVVSTLVFAVQQNQDASVKGPQTGDNEAVKNVAEEYTISAINIPDNLNFAGEGVPQEDPEIMERVDREFLVNTYWQSNAVLLMKRAHKYFPVIEPILKKNGIPEDFKYLAVAESGLQNVVSPAGATGFWQIMKATGREYGLEINSNVDERYHLAKSTEVACQYLKKYKEAYGSWTLAAASYNAGPAAIKKYMNLQQVDSYYDLLLGQETGRYVFRILAIKEILTNPEKYGYVLEKEDLYEAVPT
;
A
#
# COMPACT_ATOMS: atom_id res chain seq x y z
N MET A 1 18.91 -21.96 69.19
CA MET A 1 18.90 -21.10 67.98
C MET A 1 19.17 -21.84 66.67
N ARG A 2 20.18 -22.73 66.57
CA ARG A 2 20.47 -23.47 65.31
C ARG A 2 19.31 -24.34 64.82
N VAL A 3 18.65 -25.08 65.71
CA VAL A 3 17.51 -25.95 65.39
C VAL A 3 16.31 -25.15 64.86
N ILE A 4 15.99 -24.01 65.48
CA ILE A 4 14.92 -23.10 65.02
C ILE A 4 15.24 -22.55 63.62
N LYS A 5 16.51 -22.22 63.35
CA LYS A 5 16.95 -21.74 62.03
C LYS A 5 16.82 -22.82 60.95
N GLN A 6 17.09 -24.08 61.28
CA GLN A 6 16.93 -25.21 60.38
C GLN A 6 15.44 -25.51 60.11
N ILE A 7 14.58 -25.41 61.12
CA ILE A 7 13.12 -25.57 60.95
C ILE A 7 12.55 -24.47 60.06
N LEU A 8 12.96 -23.21 60.26
CA LEU A 8 12.53 -22.09 59.41
C LEU A 8 13.02 -22.22 57.97
N MET A 9 14.24 -22.70 57.74
CA MET A 9 14.74 -22.99 56.40
C MET A 9 13.94 -24.11 55.72
N LEU A 10 13.62 -25.19 56.46
CA LEU A 10 12.83 -26.29 55.94
C LEU A 10 11.41 -25.83 55.56
N LEU A 11 10.77 -25.02 56.41
CA LEU A 11 9.47 -24.42 56.13
C LEU A 11 9.51 -23.50 54.91
N GLY A 12 10.57 -22.71 54.74
CA GLY A 12 10.75 -21.86 53.56
C GLY A 12 10.90 -22.67 52.27
N VAL A 13 11.65 -23.77 52.29
CA VAL A 13 11.80 -24.67 51.14
C VAL A 13 10.47 -25.34 50.82
N ILE A 14 9.73 -25.83 51.82
CA ILE A 14 8.40 -26.42 51.62
C ILE A 14 7.43 -25.39 51.02
N PHE A 15 7.47 -24.14 51.47
CA PHE A 15 6.64 -23.07 50.92
C PHE A 15 6.96 -22.82 49.44
N VAL A 16 8.25 -22.68 49.07
CA VAL A 16 8.67 -22.47 47.68
C VAL A 16 8.33 -23.67 46.79
N VAL A 17 8.49 -24.89 47.28
CA VAL A 17 8.09 -26.09 46.54
C VAL A 17 6.57 -26.14 46.37
N SER A 18 5.80 -25.77 47.40
CA SER A 18 4.33 -25.75 47.33
C SER A 18 3.81 -24.70 46.35
N THR A 19 4.44 -23.52 46.28
CA THR A 19 4.05 -22.48 45.31
C THR A 19 4.43 -22.87 43.88
N LEU A 20 5.56 -23.56 43.68
CA LEU A 20 5.95 -24.10 42.38
C LEU A 20 5.01 -25.23 41.92
N VAL A 21 4.62 -26.14 42.81
CA VAL A 21 3.65 -27.20 42.51
C VAL A 21 2.27 -26.60 42.18
N PHE A 22 1.82 -25.58 42.92
CA PHE A 22 0.57 -24.89 42.65
C PHE A 22 0.60 -24.14 41.30
N ALA A 23 1.72 -23.49 40.96
CA ALA A 23 1.91 -22.84 39.66
C ALA A 23 1.94 -23.84 38.49
N VAL A 24 2.54 -25.02 38.69
CA VAL A 24 2.55 -26.09 37.67
C VAL A 24 1.17 -26.73 37.54
N GLN A 25 0.44 -26.95 38.64
CA GLN A 25 -0.95 -27.44 38.60
C GLN A 25 -1.90 -26.44 37.93
N GLN A 26 -1.74 -25.14 38.19
CA GLN A 26 -2.51 -24.09 37.52
C GLN A 26 -2.24 -24.05 36.00
N ASN A 27 -1.06 -24.49 35.56
CA ASN A 27 -0.70 -24.63 34.15
C ASN A 27 -1.13 -25.97 33.53
N GLN A 28 -1.41 -27.00 34.34
CA GLN A 28 -1.89 -28.31 33.86
C GLN A 28 -3.43 -28.42 33.87
N ASP A 29 -4.13 -27.69 34.73
CA ASP A 29 -5.59 -27.51 34.63
C ASP A 29 -6.01 -26.53 33.51
N ALA A 30 -5.05 -25.93 32.82
CA ALA A 30 -5.25 -25.21 31.57
C ALA A 30 -5.33 -26.13 30.32
N SER A 31 -5.47 -27.45 30.51
CA SER A 31 -5.92 -28.35 29.44
C SER A 31 -7.43 -28.22 29.25
N VAL A 32 -7.81 -27.30 28.36
CA VAL A 32 -8.99 -27.34 27.46
C VAL A 32 -10.20 -28.14 27.98
N LYS A 33 -10.95 -27.55 28.91
CA LYS A 33 -12.41 -27.77 28.95
C LYS A 33 -13.04 -26.65 28.13
N GLY A 34 -13.45 -26.98 26.92
CA GLY A 34 -14.25 -26.08 26.09
C GLY A 34 -15.54 -25.68 26.84
N PRO A 35 -16.08 -24.46 26.63
CA PRO A 35 -17.35 -24.09 27.22
C PRO A 35 -18.46 -24.89 26.54
N GLN A 36 -19.22 -25.65 27.34
CA GLN A 36 -20.53 -26.17 26.96
C GLN A 36 -21.54 -25.49 27.88
N THR A 37 -22.20 -24.44 27.37
CA THR A 37 -23.66 -24.28 27.33
C THR A 37 -24.04 -22.86 26.92
N GLY A 38 -24.84 -22.76 25.85
CA GLY A 38 -25.98 -21.85 25.78
C GLY A 38 -25.69 -20.39 25.44
N ASP A 39 -25.39 -20.14 24.17
CA ASP A 39 -26.03 -19.12 23.32
C ASP A 39 -25.36 -19.21 21.94
N ASN A 40 -26.04 -18.80 20.87
CA ASN A 40 -25.52 -18.78 19.50
C ASN A 40 -24.26 -17.89 19.37
N GLU A 41 -23.10 -18.35 19.83
CA GLU A 41 -21.82 -17.82 19.40
C GLU A 41 -21.56 -18.37 18.01
N ALA A 42 -22.04 -17.64 17.00
CA ALA A 42 -21.59 -17.80 15.62
C ALA A 42 -20.07 -17.98 15.66
N VAL A 43 -19.59 -19.14 15.21
CA VAL A 43 -18.16 -19.43 15.14
C VAL A 43 -17.52 -18.32 14.31
N LYS A 44 -16.85 -17.38 14.98
CA LYS A 44 -16.15 -16.24 14.36
C LYS A 44 -14.82 -16.71 13.76
N ASN A 45 -14.84 -17.84 13.06
CA ASN A 45 -13.66 -18.40 12.43
C ASN A 45 -13.83 -18.25 10.91
N VAL A 46 -13.03 -17.37 10.31
CA VAL A 46 -13.00 -17.17 8.85
C VAL A 46 -12.27 -18.30 8.13
N ALA A 47 -11.58 -19.18 8.88
CA ALA A 47 -10.56 -20.09 8.36
C ALA A 47 -11.08 -21.33 7.64
N GLU A 48 -12.39 -21.64 7.64
CA GLU A 48 -12.86 -22.84 6.92
C GLU A 48 -12.61 -22.74 5.40
N GLU A 49 -12.61 -21.53 4.84
CA GLU A 49 -12.36 -21.28 3.41
C GLU A 49 -11.25 -20.22 3.15
N TYR A 50 -10.86 -19.42 4.16
CA TYR A 50 -9.87 -18.36 4.01
C TYR A 50 -8.43 -18.90 4.02
N THR A 51 -7.82 -18.98 2.82
CA THR A 51 -6.44 -19.46 2.63
C THR A 51 -5.49 -18.29 2.37
N ILE A 52 -4.38 -18.23 3.13
CA ILE A 52 -3.25 -17.34 2.88
C ILE A 52 -2.16 -18.18 2.19
N SER A 53 -1.70 -17.75 1.03
CA SER A 53 -0.75 -18.47 0.18
C SER A 53 0.29 -17.52 -0.41
N ALA A 54 1.32 -18.08 -1.05
CA ALA A 54 2.20 -17.26 -1.88
C ALA A 54 1.40 -16.69 -3.07
N ILE A 55 1.70 -15.45 -3.43
CA ILE A 55 1.03 -14.78 -4.56
C ILE A 55 1.72 -15.19 -5.86
N ASN A 56 0.94 -15.62 -6.84
CA ASN A 56 1.47 -15.88 -8.17
C ASN A 56 1.67 -14.55 -8.92
N ILE A 57 2.93 -14.13 -9.04
CA ILE A 57 3.32 -12.94 -9.78
C ILE A 57 3.20 -13.23 -11.28
N PRO A 58 2.43 -12.45 -12.07
CA PRO A 58 2.29 -12.71 -13.48
C PRO A 58 3.62 -12.52 -14.23
N ASP A 59 3.80 -13.27 -15.31
CA ASP A 59 4.88 -13.06 -16.25
C ASP A 59 4.68 -11.77 -17.05
N ASN A 60 5.77 -11.14 -17.49
CA ASN A 60 5.77 -9.91 -18.31
C ASN A 60 5.13 -8.69 -17.62
N LEU A 61 5.39 -8.53 -16.32
CA LEU A 61 5.02 -7.31 -15.60
C LEU A 61 5.60 -6.09 -16.32
N ASN A 62 4.76 -5.08 -16.52
CA ASN A 62 5.17 -3.83 -17.14
C ASN A 62 4.37 -2.64 -16.59
N PHE A 63 5.03 -1.50 -16.51
CA PHE A 63 4.43 -0.22 -16.20
C PHE A 63 4.60 0.73 -17.39
N ALA A 64 3.50 1.19 -17.95
CA ALA A 64 3.48 2.11 -19.08
C ALA A 64 4.27 1.61 -20.31
N GLY A 65 4.28 0.29 -20.52
CA GLY A 65 5.04 -0.37 -21.59
C GLY A 65 6.52 -0.63 -21.29
N GLU A 66 7.00 -0.25 -20.10
CA GLU A 66 8.36 -0.56 -19.62
C GLU A 66 8.32 -1.84 -18.79
N GLY A 67 9.04 -2.87 -19.25
CA GLY A 67 9.09 -4.17 -18.60
C GLY A 67 9.84 -4.13 -17.26
N VAL A 68 9.36 -4.91 -16.30
CA VAL A 68 10.05 -5.18 -15.05
C VAL A 68 11.08 -6.28 -15.28
N PRO A 69 12.36 -6.12 -14.87
CA PRO A 69 13.38 -7.17 -14.93
C PRO A 69 13.08 -8.29 -13.92
N GLN A 70 12.19 -9.22 -14.27
CA GLN A 70 11.74 -10.30 -13.38
C GLN A 70 12.78 -11.43 -13.20
N GLU A 71 13.85 -11.41 -13.99
CA GLU A 71 15.01 -12.30 -13.86
C GLU A 71 15.94 -11.93 -12.70
N ASP A 72 15.84 -10.70 -12.18
CA ASP A 72 16.63 -10.24 -11.04
C ASP A 72 15.93 -10.57 -9.71
N PRO A 73 16.54 -11.41 -8.84
CA PRO A 73 15.98 -11.76 -7.54
C PRO A 73 15.71 -10.57 -6.61
N GLU A 74 16.54 -9.51 -6.65
CA GLU A 74 16.34 -8.31 -5.82
C GLU A 74 15.10 -7.53 -6.26
N ILE A 75 14.89 -7.44 -7.58
CA ILE A 75 13.68 -6.85 -8.15
C ILE A 75 12.46 -7.70 -7.77
N MET A 76 12.56 -9.02 -7.87
CA MET A 76 11.45 -9.92 -7.52
C MET A 76 11.09 -9.88 -6.04
N GLU A 77 12.05 -9.70 -5.12
CA GLU A 77 11.75 -9.49 -3.70
C GLU A 77 10.94 -8.19 -3.48
N ARG A 78 11.30 -7.11 -4.18
CA ARG A 78 10.58 -5.82 -4.11
C ARG A 78 9.17 -5.93 -4.70
N VAL A 79 9.02 -6.67 -5.81
CA VAL A 79 7.72 -6.99 -6.42
C VAL A 79 6.86 -7.81 -5.46
N ASP A 80 7.36 -8.95 -5.01
CA ASP A 80 6.65 -9.89 -4.13
C ASP A 80 6.13 -9.18 -2.88
N ARG A 81 6.97 -8.35 -2.26
CA ARG A 81 6.58 -7.54 -1.11
C ARG A 81 5.34 -6.69 -1.38
N GLU A 82 5.31 -5.95 -2.48
CA GLU A 82 4.18 -5.06 -2.78
C GLU A 82 2.92 -5.84 -3.14
N PHE A 83 3.06 -6.98 -3.82
CA PHE A 83 1.94 -7.87 -4.08
C PHE A 83 1.37 -8.44 -2.77
N LEU A 84 2.19 -8.97 -1.88
CA LEU A 84 1.77 -9.47 -0.57
C LEU A 84 1.03 -8.40 0.24
N VAL A 85 1.60 -7.20 0.34
CA VAL A 85 1.02 -6.10 1.13
C VAL A 85 -0.34 -5.68 0.56
N ASN A 86 -0.46 -5.52 -0.75
CA ASN A 86 -1.69 -5.02 -1.37
C ASN A 86 -2.75 -6.12 -1.53
N THR A 87 -2.37 -7.39 -1.65
CA THR A 87 -3.32 -8.52 -1.67
C THR A 87 -3.88 -8.82 -0.27
N TYR A 88 -3.07 -8.73 0.79
CA TYR A 88 -3.51 -9.11 2.15
C TYR A 88 -4.01 -7.94 3.00
N TRP A 89 -4.16 -6.75 2.43
CA TRP A 89 -4.87 -5.63 3.05
C TRP A 89 -6.26 -5.45 2.43
N GLN A 90 -7.13 -6.46 2.59
CA GLN A 90 -8.35 -6.58 1.80
C GLN A 90 -9.34 -5.44 2.00
N SER A 91 -9.48 -4.94 3.23
CA SER A 91 -10.37 -3.82 3.53
C SER A 91 -9.99 -2.56 2.73
N ASN A 92 -8.70 -2.30 2.57
CA ASN A 92 -8.21 -1.20 1.77
C ASN A 92 -8.41 -1.50 0.27
N ALA A 93 -8.03 -2.68 -0.22
CA ALA A 93 -8.20 -3.05 -1.63
C ALA A 93 -9.65 -2.91 -2.11
N VAL A 94 -10.62 -3.39 -1.33
CA VAL A 94 -12.06 -3.21 -1.62
C VAL A 94 -12.45 -1.74 -1.73
N LEU A 95 -11.97 -0.88 -0.82
CA LEU A 95 -12.21 0.56 -0.90
C LEU A 95 -11.58 1.18 -2.15
N LEU A 96 -10.37 0.77 -2.51
CA LEU A 96 -9.69 1.24 -3.72
C LEU A 96 -10.47 0.83 -4.98
N MET A 97 -10.97 -0.40 -5.06
CA MET A 97 -11.78 -0.88 -6.19
C MET A 97 -13.08 -0.07 -6.35
N LYS A 98 -13.82 0.14 -5.25
CA LYS A 98 -15.05 0.93 -5.27
C LYS A 98 -14.80 2.38 -5.71
N ARG A 99 -13.71 3.01 -5.25
CA ARG A 99 -13.34 4.38 -5.64
C ARG A 99 -12.78 4.46 -7.06
N ALA A 100 -12.04 3.45 -7.50
CA ALA A 100 -11.54 3.35 -8.86
C ALA A 100 -12.70 3.38 -9.85
N HIS A 101 -13.75 2.57 -9.61
CA HIS A 101 -14.98 2.60 -10.41
C HIS A 101 -15.58 4.01 -10.52
N LYS A 102 -15.64 4.73 -9.40
CA LYS A 102 -16.18 6.10 -9.34
C LYS A 102 -15.35 7.13 -10.12
N TYR A 103 -14.03 7.09 -10.00
CA TYR A 103 -13.16 8.20 -10.41
C TYR A 103 -12.37 7.96 -11.69
N PHE A 104 -12.11 6.70 -12.05
CA PHE A 104 -11.41 6.38 -13.30
C PHE A 104 -12.11 6.92 -14.56
N PRO A 105 -13.45 6.89 -14.68
CA PRO A 105 -14.14 7.47 -15.85
C PRO A 105 -13.86 8.97 -16.08
N VAL A 106 -13.42 9.70 -15.05
CA VAL A 106 -12.98 11.10 -15.16
C VAL A 106 -11.49 11.19 -15.51
N ILE A 107 -10.64 10.33 -14.93
CA ILE A 107 -9.18 10.35 -15.10
C ILE A 107 -8.77 9.87 -16.49
N GLU A 108 -9.29 8.71 -16.92
CA GLU A 108 -8.91 8.02 -18.15
C GLU A 108 -9.00 8.90 -19.42
N PRO A 109 -10.10 9.62 -19.69
CA PRO A 109 -10.17 10.48 -20.87
C PRO A 109 -9.14 11.63 -20.83
N ILE A 110 -8.78 12.13 -19.64
CA ILE A 110 -7.78 13.19 -19.48
C ILE A 110 -6.36 12.65 -19.75
N LEU A 111 -6.03 11.47 -19.21
CA LEU A 111 -4.77 10.78 -19.51
C LEU A 111 -4.63 10.55 -21.01
N LYS A 112 -5.68 9.99 -21.64
CA LYS A 112 -5.72 9.71 -23.08
C LYS A 112 -5.58 10.97 -23.92
N LYS A 113 -6.33 12.04 -23.61
CA LYS A 113 -6.22 13.35 -24.28
C LYS A 113 -4.78 13.88 -24.23
N ASN A 114 -4.09 13.61 -23.12
CA ASN A 114 -2.72 14.01 -22.95
C ASN A 114 -1.70 12.99 -23.52
N GLY A 115 -2.08 11.81 -23.97
CA GLY A 115 -1.10 10.79 -24.37
C GLY A 115 -0.25 10.27 -23.21
N ILE A 116 -0.80 10.34 -21.99
CA ILE A 116 -0.23 9.66 -20.82
C ILE A 116 -0.73 8.21 -20.83
N PRO A 117 0.16 7.22 -20.63
CA PRO A 117 -0.25 5.82 -20.48
C PRO A 117 -1.28 5.65 -19.36
N GLU A 118 -2.31 4.84 -19.62
CA GLU A 118 -3.45 4.69 -18.72
C GLU A 118 -3.04 4.14 -17.34
N ASP A 119 -1.95 3.39 -17.28
CA ASP A 119 -1.33 2.89 -16.05
C ASP A 119 -1.11 3.98 -14.98
N PHE A 120 -0.94 5.24 -15.37
CA PHE A 120 -0.78 6.35 -14.42
C PHE A 120 -2.04 6.65 -13.60
N LYS A 121 -3.23 6.11 -13.95
CA LYS A 121 -4.40 6.18 -13.05
C LYS A 121 -4.13 5.48 -11.72
N TYR A 122 -3.32 4.41 -11.72
CA TYR A 122 -2.93 3.70 -10.51
C TYR A 122 -1.88 4.46 -9.67
N LEU A 123 -1.16 5.42 -10.27
CA LEU A 123 -0.35 6.37 -9.51
C LEU A 123 -1.23 7.23 -8.59
N ALA A 124 -2.37 7.75 -9.09
CA ALA A 124 -3.32 8.49 -8.25
C ALA A 124 -3.90 7.63 -7.12
N VAL A 125 -4.09 6.34 -7.36
CA VAL A 125 -4.49 5.36 -6.33
C VAL A 125 -3.40 5.23 -5.27
N ALA A 126 -2.13 5.09 -5.67
CA ALA A 126 -1.00 4.98 -4.75
C ALA A 126 -0.75 6.26 -3.92
N GLU A 127 -1.09 7.43 -4.46
CA GLU A 127 -0.93 8.72 -3.79
C GLU A 127 -1.98 8.99 -2.72
N SER A 128 -3.26 8.73 -3.01
CA SER A 128 -4.36 9.17 -2.13
C SER A 128 -5.43 8.13 -1.87
N GLY A 129 -5.34 6.95 -2.49
CA GLY A 129 -6.45 6.00 -2.55
C GLY A 129 -7.69 6.60 -3.22
N LEU A 130 -7.49 7.53 -4.16
CA LEU A 130 -8.51 8.34 -4.83
C LEU A 130 -9.38 9.15 -3.86
N GLN A 131 -8.74 9.85 -2.93
CA GLN A 131 -9.40 10.70 -1.94
C GLN A 131 -8.87 12.14 -1.97
N ASN A 132 -9.72 13.07 -1.55
CA ASN A 132 -9.32 14.45 -1.28
C ASN A 132 -8.72 14.58 0.12
N VAL A 133 -7.46 14.16 0.26
CA VAL A 133 -6.70 14.18 1.52
C VAL A 133 -5.51 15.14 1.45
N VAL A 134 -5.01 15.53 2.62
CA VAL A 134 -3.80 16.36 2.75
C VAL A 134 -2.76 15.59 3.53
N SER A 135 -1.56 15.42 2.96
CA SER A 135 -0.45 14.81 3.68
C SER A 135 0.12 15.75 4.75
N PRO A 136 0.86 15.22 5.73
CA PRO A 136 1.58 16.07 6.70
C PRO A 136 2.52 17.10 6.06
N ALA A 137 3.05 16.80 4.87
CA ALA A 137 3.90 17.70 4.10
C ALA A 137 3.13 18.77 3.30
N GLY A 138 1.79 18.69 3.25
CA GLY A 138 0.93 19.63 2.53
C GLY A 138 0.65 19.29 1.07
N ALA A 139 0.99 18.06 0.64
CA ALA A 139 0.53 17.50 -0.62
C ALA A 139 -0.99 17.29 -0.56
N THR A 140 -1.74 17.59 -1.62
CA THR A 140 -3.20 17.70 -1.53
C THR A 140 -3.93 17.05 -2.70
N GLY A 141 -5.08 16.45 -2.38
CA GLY A 141 -6.04 15.94 -3.35
C GLY A 141 -5.68 14.56 -3.89
N PHE A 142 -6.39 14.16 -4.93
CA PHE A 142 -6.27 12.84 -5.58
C PHE A 142 -4.85 12.50 -6.03
N TRP A 143 -4.14 13.52 -6.51
CA TRP A 143 -2.80 13.40 -7.08
C TRP A 143 -1.68 13.85 -6.13
N GLN A 144 -2.03 14.14 -4.86
CA GLN A 144 -1.10 14.65 -3.84
C GLN A 144 -0.16 15.74 -4.37
N ILE A 145 -0.73 16.78 -4.97
CA ILE A 145 0.07 17.84 -5.59
C ILE A 145 0.54 18.81 -4.50
N MET A 146 1.84 19.10 -4.49
CA MET A 146 2.42 20.13 -3.62
C MET A 146 1.93 21.52 -4.04
N LYS A 147 1.69 22.41 -3.07
CA LYS A 147 1.18 23.77 -3.34
C LYS A 147 2.02 24.55 -4.34
N ALA A 148 3.34 24.48 -4.22
CA ALA A 148 4.26 25.15 -5.13
C ALA A 148 4.13 24.61 -6.56
N THR A 149 4.10 23.29 -6.71
CA THR A 149 3.89 22.61 -7.99
C THR A 149 2.53 22.96 -8.58
N GLY A 150 1.45 22.89 -7.81
CA GLY A 150 0.12 23.24 -8.31
C GLY A 150 0.07 24.66 -8.90
N ARG A 151 0.68 25.64 -8.22
CA ARG A 151 0.80 27.02 -8.75
C ARG A 151 1.69 27.12 -9.98
N GLU A 152 2.84 26.43 -10.00
CA GLU A 152 3.74 26.38 -11.16
C GLU A 152 3.00 25.91 -12.43
N TYR A 153 2.10 24.93 -12.29
CA TYR A 153 1.31 24.37 -13.38
C TYR A 153 -0.09 25.00 -13.53
N GLY A 154 -0.30 26.19 -12.94
CA GLY A 154 -1.46 27.03 -13.23
C GLY A 154 -2.73 26.74 -12.43
N LEU A 155 -2.68 25.95 -11.35
CA LEU A 155 -3.81 25.83 -10.42
C LEU A 155 -3.98 27.10 -9.58
N GLU A 156 -5.23 27.51 -9.40
CA GLU A 156 -5.59 28.53 -8.42
C GLU A 156 -5.52 27.93 -7.01
N ILE A 157 -4.60 28.46 -6.20
CA ILE A 157 -4.42 28.04 -4.80
C ILE A 157 -4.23 29.27 -3.92
N ASN A 158 -5.29 29.69 -3.24
CA ASN A 158 -5.35 30.79 -2.29
C ASN A 158 -6.16 30.40 -1.03
N SER A 159 -6.57 31.37 -0.22
CA SER A 159 -7.31 31.09 1.03
C SER A 159 -8.75 30.64 0.80
N ASN A 160 -9.31 30.91 -0.39
CA ASN A 160 -10.72 30.67 -0.71
C ASN A 160 -10.88 29.48 -1.66
N VAL A 161 -9.93 29.29 -2.58
CA VAL A 161 -9.94 28.26 -3.62
C VAL A 161 -8.65 27.47 -3.57
N ASP A 162 -8.76 26.14 -3.62
CA ASP A 162 -7.63 25.23 -3.80
C ASP A 162 -8.00 24.17 -4.83
N GLU A 163 -7.60 24.40 -6.09
CA GLU A 163 -7.96 23.53 -7.20
C GLU A 163 -7.26 22.18 -7.20
N ARG A 164 -6.35 21.92 -6.25
CA ARG A 164 -5.78 20.58 -6.04
C ARG A 164 -6.84 19.56 -5.62
N TYR A 165 -7.94 20.00 -5.01
CA TYR A 165 -9.09 19.15 -4.69
C TYR A 165 -9.98 18.83 -5.90
N HIS A 166 -9.81 19.57 -7.01
CA HIS A 166 -10.61 19.37 -8.21
C HIS A 166 -10.00 18.26 -9.06
N LEU A 167 -10.70 17.12 -9.20
CA LEU A 167 -10.17 15.93 -9.87
C LEU A 167 -9.68 16.19 -11.29
N ALA A 168 -10.50 16.80 -12.15
CA ALA A 168 -10.09 17.04 -13.54
C ALA A 168 -8.88 17.98 -13.66
N LYS A 169 -8.90 19.13 -12.97
CA LYS A 169 -7.79 20.10 -12.99
C LYS A 169 -6.49 19.54 -12.43
N SER A 170 -6.56 18.82 -11.30
CA SER A 170 -5.38 18.15 -10.73
C SER A 170 -4.85 17.04 -11.64
N THR A 171 -5.73 16.32 -12.34
CA THR A 171 -5.32 15.30 -13.34
C THR A 171 -4.59 15.93 -14.52
N GLU A 172 -5.05 17.08 -15.03
CA GLU A 172 -4.36 17.83 -16.10
C GLU A 172 -2.95 18.27 -15.65
N VAL A 173 -2.79 18.71 -14.40
CA VAL A 173 -1.46 19.05 -13.85
C VAL A 173 -0.57 17.82 -13.70
N ALA A 174 -1.10 16.70 -13.20
CA ALA A 174 -0.35 15.45 -13.12
C ALA A 174 0.15 15.01 -14.52
N CYS A 175 -0.69 15.14 -15.55
CA CYS A 175 -0.30 14.87 -16.94
C CYS A 175 0.87 15.75 -17.40
N GLN A 176 0.81 17.06 -17.13
CA GLN A 176 1.88 17.99 -17.52
C GLN A 176 3.20 17.65 -16.82
N TYR A 177 3.15 17.34 -15.52
CA TYR A 177 4.32 16.92 -14.75
C TYR A 177 4.93 15.63 -15.34
N LEU A 178 4.11 14.60 -15.54
CA LEU A 178 4.56 13.30 -16.04
C LEU A 178 5.18 13.39 -17.43
N LYS A 179 4.59 14.19 -18.34
CA LYS A 179 5.18 14.46 -19.65
C LYS A 179 6.56 15.09 -19.55
N LYS A 180 6.70 16.15 -18.75
CA LYS A 180 7.95 16.89 -18.57
C LYS A 180 9.07 15.95 -18.14
N TYR A 181 8.81 15.05 -17.20
CA TYR A 181 9.83 14.15 -16.69
C TYR A 181 10.01 12.87 -17.50
N LYS A 182 9.00 12.44 -18.27
CA LYS A 182 9.22 11.45 -19.33
C LYS A 182 10.16 11.98 -20.40
N GLU A 183 10.01 13.24 -20.81
CA GLU A 183 10.90 13.89 -21.76
C GLU A 183 12.31 14.06 -21.17
N ALA A 184 12.41 14.47 -19.90
CA ALA A 184 13.70 14.69 -19.24
C ALA A 184 14.51 13.40 -19.01
N TYR A 185 13.84 12.28 -18.71
CA TYR A 185 14.52 11.02 -18.34
C TYR A 185 14.44 9.95 -19.41
N GLY A 186 13.59 10.09 -20.43
CA GLY A 186 13.38 9.06 -21.43
C GLY A 186 12.62 7.82 -20.92
N SER A 187 12.22 7.78 -19.64
CA SER A 187 11.54 6.62 -19.01
C SER A 187 10.32 7.04 -18.18
N TRP A 188 9.24 6.28 -18.29
CA TRP A 188 8.01 6.40 -17.52
C TRP A 188 8.18 5.94 -16.08
N THR A 189 8.95 4.88 -15.82
CA THR A 189 9.25 4.42 -14.46
C THR A 189 10.09 5.46 -13.71
N LEU A 190 11.05 6.12 -14.37
CA LEU A 190 11.77 7.27 -13.80
C LEU A 190 10.88 8.50 -13.63
N ALA A 191 9.97 8.78 -14.57
CA ALA A 191 8.99 9.86 -14.42
C ALA A 191 8.09 9.63 -13.19
N ALA A 192 7.60 8.40 -12.98
CA ALA A 192 6.83 8.01 -11.81
C ALA A 192 7.65 8.15 -10.51
N ALA A 193 8.90 7.66 -10.50
CA ALA A 193 9.78 7.80 -9.34
C ALA A 193 10.06 9.29 -9.00
N SER A 194 10.19 10.14 -10.01
CA SER A 194 10.37 11.58 -9.83
C SER A 194 9.14 12.27 -9.26
N TYR A 195 7.94 11.74 -9.55
CA TYR A 195 6.69 12.23 -8.97
C TYR A 195 6.71 12.08 -7.43
N ASN A 196 7.22 10.96 -6.92
CA ASN A 196 7.33 10.70 -5.48
C ASN A 196 8.54 11.42 -4.83
N ALA A 197 9.75 11.26 -5.38
CA ALA A 197 10.98 11.77 -4.75
C ALA A 197 11.35 13.20 -5.11
N GLY A 198 10.71 13.75 -6.13
CA GLY A 198 11.14 14.97 -6.80
C GLY A 198 12.23 14.72 -7.86
N PRO A 199 12.26 15.53 -8.92
CA PRO A 199 13.13 15.33 -10.08
C PRO A 199 14.61 15.61 -9.77
N ALA A 200 14.88 16.53 -8.84
CA ALA A 200 16.24 16.83 -8.41
C ALA A 200 16.87 15.62 -7.70
N ALA A 201 16.10 14.88 -6.91
CA ALA A 201 16.56 13.69 -6.21
C ALA A 201 16.87 12.56 -7.21
N ILE A 202 15.94 12.27 -8.12
CA ILE A 202 16.15 11.25 -9.16
C ILE A 202 17.38 11.56 -10.01
N LYS A 203 17.47 12.80 -10.52
CA LYS A 203 18.63 13.23 -11.32
C LYS A 203 19.95 13.13 -10.55
N LYS A 204 19.95 13.49 -9.25
CA LYS A 204 21.13 13.36 -8.40
C LYS A 204 21.56 11.89 -8.29
N TYR A 205 20.65 10.96 -8.00
CA TYR A 205 21.01 9.56 -7.84
C TYR A 205 21.45 8.89 -9.13
N MET A 206 20.79 9.18 -10.26
CA MET A 206 21.24 8.74 -11.60
C MET A 206 22.69 9.17 -11.87
N ASN A 207 23.00 10.45 -11.61
CA ASN A 207 24.35 10.97 -11.83
C ASN A 207 25.38 10.38 -10.86
N LEU A 208 25.02 10.14 -9.59
CA LEU A 208 25.96 9.59 -8.61
C LEU A 208 26.26 8.12 -8.86
N GLN A 209 25.24 7.36 -9.27
CA GLN A 209 25.32 5.90 -9.44
C GLN A 209 25.66 5.49 -10.88
N GLN A 210 25.62 6.44 -11.83
CA GLN A 210 25.89 6.21 -13.25
C GLN A 210 24.94 5.17 -13.87
N VAL A 211 23.66 5.25 -13.50
CA VAL A 211 22.59 4.40 -14.03
C VAL A 211 21.42 5.27 -14.52
N ASP A 212 20.69 4.77 -15.50
CA ASP A 212 19.60 5.47 -16.18
C ASP A 212 18.26 4.71 -16.16
N SER A 213 18.17 3.68 -15.32
CA SER A 213 16.98 2.85 -15.11
C SER A 213 16.47 2.98 -13.69
N TYR A 214 15.15 3.00 -13.50
CA TYR A 214 14.54 2.97 -12.17
C TYR A 214 14.93 1.71 -11.38
N TYR A 215 15.02 0.57 -12.07
CA TYR A 215 15.26 -0.73 -11.43
C TYR A 215 16.67 -0.82 -10.84
N ASP A 216 17.65 -0.20 -11.52
CA ASP A 216 19.06 -0.19 -11.10
C ASP A 216 19.39 0.93 -10.09
N LEU A 217 18.49 1.91 -9.92
CA LEU A 217 18.70 3.00 -8.98
C LEU A 217 18.49 2.55 -7.53
N LEU A 218 19.54 2.71 -6.72
CA LEU A 218 19.45 2.62 -5.28
C LEU A 218 18.78 3.89 -4.72
N LEU A 219 17.50 3.74 -4.38
CA LEU A 219 16.66 4.81 -3.83
C LEU A 219 16.29 4.52 -2.37
N GLY A 220 15.82 5.54 -1.66
CA GLY A 220 15.27 5.37 -0.31
C GLY A 220 14.06 4.42 -0.31
N GLN A 221 13.75 3.83 0.84
CA GLN A 221 12.73 2.79 0.99
C GLN A 221 11.37 3.17 0.38
N GLU A 222 10.93 4.42 0.52
CA GLU A 222 9.66 4.87 -0.06
C GLU A 222 9.69 4.86 -1.60
N THR A 223 10.61 5.61 -2.20
CA THR A 223 10.68 5.76 -3.65
C THR A 223 11.12 4.48 -4.35
N GLY A 224 12.04 3.72 -3.77
CA GLY A 224 12.50 2.44 -4.31
C GLY A 224 11.39 1.37 -4.36
N ARG A 225 10.30 1.56 -3.62
CA ARG A 225 9.13 0.67 -3.67
C ARG A 225 7.99 1.22 -4.51
N TYR A 226 8.06 2.49 -4.88
CA TYR A 226 6.92 3.25 -5.37
C TYR A 226 6.33 2.70 -6.66
N VAL A 227 7.16 2.39 -7.66
CA VAL A 227 6.67 1.83 -8.93
C VAL A 227 6.13 0.40 -8.74
N PHE A 228 6.77 -0.41 -7.88
CA PHE A 228 6.28 -1.76 -7.56
C PHE A 228 4.92 -1.73 -6.85
N ARG A 229 4.71 -0.75 -5.97
CA ARG A 229 3.42 -0.53 -5.32
C ARG A 229 2.34 -0.20 -6.34
N ILE A 230 2.64 0.68 -7.29
CA ILE A 230 1.72 1.02 -8.38
C ILE A 230 1.41 -0.20 -9.24
N LEU A 231 2.42 -1.02 -9.56
CA LEU A 231 2.26 -2.27 -10.32
C LEU A 231 1.36 -3.29 -9.61
N ALA A 232 1.56 -3.49 -8.30
CA ALA A 232 0.71 -4.37 -7.51
C ALA A 232 -0.74 -3.88 -7.49
N ILE A 233 -0.95 -2.57 -7.26
CA ILE A 233 -2.27 -1.95 -7.32
C ILE A 233 -2.91 -2.13 -8.70
N LYS A 234 -2.16 -1.87 -9.78
CA LYS A 234 -2.60 -2.09 -11.17
C LYS A 234 -3.11 -3.52 -11.35
N GLU A 235 -2.27 -4.50 -11.07
CA GLU A 235 -2.58 -5.91 -11.30
C GLU A 235 -3.78 -6.38 -10.46
N ILE A 236 -3.85 -6.00 -9.18
CA ILE A 236 -4.95 -6.41 -8.29
C ILE A 236 -6.27 -5.76 -8.68
N LEU A 237 -6.28 -4.46 -9.02
CA LEU A 237 -7.51 -3.77 -9.42
C LEU A 237 -7.97 -4.17 -10.83
N THR A 238 -7.07 -4.57 -11.72
CA THR A 238 -7.40 -5.07 -13.05
C THR A 238 -7.93 -6.50 -13.01
N ASN A 239 -7.39 -7.34 -12.11
CA ASN A 239 -7.73 -8.76 -12.01
C ASN A 239 -8.23 -9.16 -10.61
N PRO A 240 -9.29 -8.52 -10.07
CA PRO A 240 -9.70 -8.68 -8.66
C PRO A 240 -9.99 -10.14 -8.27
N GLU A 241 -10.66 -10.90 -9.13
CA GLU A 241 -11.02 -12.30 -8.88
C GLU A 241 -9.80 -13.21 -8.69
N LYS A 242 -8.71 -12.95 -9.42
CA LYS A 242 -7.43 -13.69 -9.29
C LYS A 242 -6.84 -13.57 -7.89
N TYR A 243 -7.17 -12.50 -7.18
CA TYR A 243 -6.69 -12.21 -5.82
C TYR A 243 -7.77 -12.43 -4.75
N GLY A 244 -8.88 -13.08 -5.10
CA GLY A 244 -9.96 -13.43 -4.17
C GLY A 244 -10.91 -12.29 -3.84
N TYR A 245 -10.91 -11.21 -4.62
CA TYR A 245 -11.86 -10.11 -4.49
C TYR A 245 -13.08 -10.36 -5.37
N VAL A 246 -14.23 -10.52 -4.74
CA VAL A 246 -15.53 -10.65 -5.41
C VAL A 246 -16.36 -9.44 -5.06
N LEU A 247 -16.67 -8.60 -6.05
CA LEU A 247 -17.53 -7.43 -5.91
C LEU A 247 -18.55 -7.42 -7.04
N GLU A 248 -19.81 -7.17 -6.69
CA GLU A 248 -20.87 -6.97 -7.67
C GLU A 248 -20.97 -5.49 -8.06
N LYS A 249 -21.71 -5.19 -9.12
CA LYS A 249 -21.89 -3.81 -9.57
C LYS A 249 -22.51 -2.92 -8.49
N GLU A 250 -23.44 -3.48 -7.72
CA GLU A 250 -24.15 -2.80 -6.64
C GLU A 250 -23.23 -2.46 -5.45
N ASP A 251 -22.08 -3.12 -5.33
CA ASP A 251 -21.08 -2.82 -4.30
C ASP A 251 -20.26 -1.56 -4.63
N LEU A 252 -20.20 -1.16 -5.90
CA LEU A 252 -19.31 -0.12 -6.38
C LEU A 252 -19.84 1.29 -6.07
N TYR A 253 -18.92 2.24 -5.88
CA TYR A 253 -19.32 3.63 -5.67
C TYR A 253 -19.65 4.29 -7.00
N GLU A 254 -20.81 4.93 -7.05
CA GLU A 254 -21.23 5.73 -8.19
C GLU A 254 -20.78 7.20 -8.04
N ALA A 255 -20.64 7.87 -9.18
CA ALA A 255 -20.47 9.31 -9.19
C ALA A 255 -21.72 10.00 -8.60
N VAL A 256 -21.52 11.08 -7.85
CA VAL A 256 -22.67 11.91 -7.44
C VAL A 256 -23.20 12.56 -8.73
N PRO A 257 -24.51 12.49 -9.03
CA PRO A 257 -25.08 13.16 -10.19
C PRO A 257 -24.73 14.65 -10.13
N THR A 258 -24.13 15.16 -11.20
CA THR A 258 -23.76 16.58 -11.38
C THR A 258 -24.77 17.29 -12.24
#